data_AF-A0A0S4PWK5-F1
#
_entry.id   AF-A0A0S4PWK5-F1
#
_cell.length_a   1.000
_cell.length_b   1.000
_cell.length_c   1.000
_cell.angle_alpha   90.00
_cell.angle_beta   90.00
_cell.angle_gamma   90.00
#
_symmetry.space_group_name_H-M   'P 1'
#
loop_
_entity.id
_entity.type
_entity.pdbx_description
1 polymer ?
#
loop_
_entity_poly.entity_id
_entity_poly.type
_entity_poly.pdbx_seq_one_letter_code
_entity_poly.pdbx_strand_id
1 'polypeptide(L)'
;MKRGFMNKKLILLVILGALCANDEDIELDSISENHSKKEYTSSEYGKNLYENPRGIACNKCHGDKGEGAIIAHYKHKGVEKSLHAPRINNIEFSAFTKALNTQKGVMPIYYLTDEEITAIYMYLYRP
;
A
#
# COMPACT_ATOMS: atom_id res chain seq x y z
N MET A 1 -64.57 33.62 -13.08
CA MET A 1 -65.46 32.44 -13.31
C MET A 1 -64.95 31.78 -14.60
N LYS A 2 -64.30 30.62 -14.64
CA LYS A 2 -64.51 29.34 -13.97
C LYS A 2 -63.16 28.67 -13.61
N ARG A 3 -63.24 27.78 -12.61
CA ARG A 3 -62.23 26.85 -12.09
C ARG A 3 -61.87 25.78 -13.14
N GLY A 4 -60.67 25.18 -13.01
CA GLY A 4 -60.30 23.97 -13.74
C GLY A 4 -58.98 23.37 -13.25
N PHE A 5 -59.01 22.79 -12.05
CA PHE A 5 -57.94 21.97 -11.47
C PHE A 5 -58.04 20.56 -12.05
N MET A 6 -56.95 19.96 -12.55
CA MET A 6 -56.65 18.54 -12.29
C MET A 6 -55.25 18.12 -12.76
N ASN A 7 -54.42 17.78 -11.77
CA ASN A 7 -53.34 16.81 -11.89
C ASN A 7 -53.91 15.40 -12.04
N LYS A 8 -53.44 14.64 -13.02
CA LYS A 8 -53.50 13.17 -12.97
C LYS A 8 -52.19 12.61 -13.53
N LYS A 9 -51.41 12.02 -12.62
CA LYS A 9 -50.26 11.14 -12.91
C LYS A 9 -50.72 10.09 -13.92
N LEU A 10 -50.14 10.08 -15.12
CA LEU A 10 -50.31 9.01 -16.09
C LEU A 10 -49.05 8.14 -16.01
N ILE A 11 -49.12 7.14 -15.13
CA ILE A 11 -48.20 6.01 -15.14
C ILE A 11 -48.51 5.22 -16.42
N LEU A 12 -47.58 5.22 -17.37
CA LEU A 12 -47.58 4.25 -18.46
C LEU A 12 -46.31 3.41 -18.35
N LEU A 13 -46.47 2.25 -17.71
CA LEU A 13 -45.59 1.09 -17.82
C LEU A 13 -45.42 0.72 -19.29
N VAL A 14 -44.21 0.87 -19.82
CA VAL A 14 -43.80 0.16 -21.04
C VAL A 14 -42.65 -0.77 -20.63
N ILE A 15 -43.04 -1.97 -20.22
CA ILE A 15 -42.15 -3.12 -20.22
C ILE A 15 -42.39 -3.81 -21.56
N LEU A 16 -41.44 -3.73 -22.48
CA LEU A 16 -41.36 -4.67 -23.59
C LEU A 16 -39.91 -5.12 -23.71
N GLY A 17 -39.65 -6.30 -23.14
CA GLY A 17 -38.40 -7.00 -23.30
C GLY A 17 -38.22 -7.48 -24.75
N ALA A 18 -37.03 -7.25 -25.27
CA ALA A 18 -36.45 -8.05 -26.34
C ALA A 18 -35.00 -8.32 -25.94
N LEU A 19 -34.65 -9.61 -25.88
CA LEU A 19 -33.29 -10.07 -25.67
C LEU A 19 -32.42 -9.70 -26.87
N CYS A 20 -31.35 -8.94 -26.64
CA CYS A 20 -30.09 -9.01 -27.37
C CYS A 20 -28.96 -8.81 -26.35
N ALA A 21 -27.94 -9.65 -26.39
CA ALA A 21 -26.84 -9.69 -25.44
C ALA A 21 -25.90 -8.47 -25.51
N ASN A 22 -25.34 -8.12 -24.34
CA ASN A 22 -24.11 -7.36 -24.03
C ASN A 22 -23.95 -5.94 -24.60
N ASP A 23 -23.96 -4.94 -23.72
CA ASP A 23 -22.76 -4.19 -23.30
C ASP A 23 -23.12 -3.37 -22.04
N GLU A 24 -22.24 -3.39 -21.03
CA GLU A 24 -22.37 -2.62 -19.78
C GLU A 24 -22.03 -1.15 -20.04
N ASP A 25 -23.02 -0.25 -19.93
CA ASP A 25 -22.78 1.20 -19.88
C ASP A 25 -23.14 1.77 -18.50
N ILE A 26 -22.08 1.85 -17.68
CA ILE A 26 -21.74 2.78 -16.59
C ILE A 26 -22.85 3.74 -16.12
N GLU A 27 -23.26 3.61 -14.86
CA GLU A 27 -23.85 4.71 -14.09
C GLU A 27 -22.82 5.22 -13.06
N LEU A 28 -22.40 6.47 -13.27
CA LEU A 28 -21.50 7.25 -12.42
C LEU A 28 -22.20 7.59 -11.12
N ASP A 29 -21.95 6.82 -10.06
CA ASP A 29 -22.30 7.20 -8.70
C ASP A 29 -21.11 7.79 -7.94
N SER A 30 -21.44 8.51 -6.89
CA SER A 30 -21.03 9.88 -6.68
C SER A 30 -20.12 10.03 -5.46
N ILE A 31 -19.42 11.16 -5.45
CA ILE A 31 -18.34 11.57 -4.54
C ILE A 31 -18.78 11.51 -3.06
N SER A 32 -18.40 10.45 -2.31
CA SER A 32 -18.22 10.49 -0.84
C SER A 32 -17.51 9.27 -0.20
N GLU A 33 -16.60 8.57 -0.88
CA GLU A 33 -15.85 7.42 -0.29
C GLU A 33 -14.32 7.46 -0.50
N ASN A 34 -13.77 8.61 -0.88
CA ASN A 34 -12.38 8.72 -1.31
C ASN A 34 -11.36 9.06 -0.20
N HIS A 35 -11.80 9.38 1.03
CA HIS A 35 -10.86 9.66 2.13
C HIS A 35 -10.45 8.39 2.90
N SER A 36 -11.37 7.45 3.14
CA SER A 36 -11.08 6.24 3.96
C SER A 36 -10.34 5.14 3.17
N LYS A 37 -10.63 5.00 1.87
CA LYS A 37 -10.03 3.96 1.02
C LYS A 37 -8.54 4.21 0.75
N LYS A 38 -8.11 5.47 0.63
CA LYS A 38 -6.72 5.83 0.36
C LYS A 38 -5.81 5.57 1.57
N GLU A 39 -6.32 5.80 2.77
CA GLU A 39 -5.57 5.63 4.02
C GLU A 39 -5.29 4.15 4.32
N TYR A 40 -6.28 3.26 4.17
CA TYR A 40 -6.09 1.81 4.35
C TYR A 40 -5.19 1.17 3.27
N THR A 41 -5.25 1.64 2.02
CA THR A 41 -4.40 1.09 0.94
C THR A 41 -2.91 1.34 1.15
N SER A 42 -2.55 2.43 1.87
CA SER A 42 -1.14 2.80 2.06
C SER A 42 -0.38 1.87 3.01
N SER A 43 -1.04 1.33 4.04
CA SER A 43 -0.41 0.43 5.02
C SER A 43 -0.15 -0.95 4.41
N GLU A 44 -1.11 -1.51 3.69
CA GLU A 44 -0.96 -2.84 3.07
C GLU A 44 0.01 -2.80 1.89
N TYR A 45 0.01 -1.73 1.08
CA TYR A 45 1.01 -1.54 0.04
C TYR A 45 2.43 -1.44 0.61
N GLY A 46 2.62 -0.62 1.65
CA GLY A 46 3.90 -0.49 2.35
C GLY A 46 4.37 -1.81 2.99
N LYS A 47 3.45 -2.57 3.58
CA LYS A 47 3.72 -3.91 4.12
C LYS A 47 4.18 -4.88 3.03
N ASN A 48 3.46 -4.97 1.93
CA ASN A 48 3.80 -5.86 0.82
C ASN A 48 5.17 -5.51 0.22
N LEU A 49 5.46 -4.21 0.08
CA LEU A 49 6.78 -3.74 -0.32
C LEU A 49 7.86 -4.07 0.73
N TYR A 50 7.57 -3.97 2.02
CA TYR A 50 8.53 -4.33 3.07
C TYR A 50 8.85 -5.84 3.05
N GLU A 51 7.86 -6.67 2.82
CA GLU A 51 8.00 -8.13 2.73
C GLU A 51 8.57 -8.59 1.39
N ASN A 52 8.43 -7.81 0.31
CA ASN A 52 8.90 -8.18 -1.02
C ASN A 52 9.18 -6.97 -1.93
N PRO A 53 10.20 -6.14 -1.66
CA PRO A 53 10.46 -4.93 -2.44
C PRO A 53 10.96 -5.26 -3.86
N ARG A 54 11.80 -6.29 -4.00
CA ARG A 54 12.35 -6.84 -5.26
C ARG A 54 12.87 -8.29 -5.09
N GLY A 55 12.09 -9.14 -4.42
CA GLY A 55 12.47 -10.55 -4.20
C GLY A 55 13.44 -10.79 -3.03
N ILE A 56 13.91 -9.74 -2.35
CA ILE A 56 14.70 -9.82 -1.12
C ILE A 56 13.94 -9.06 -0.03
N ALA A 57 13.37 -9.81 0.91
CA ALA A 57 12.48 -9.28 1.92
C ALA A 57 13.21 -8.48 3.01
N CYS A 58 12.76 -7.25 3.31
CA CYS A 58 13.38 -6.40 4.33
C CYS A 58 13.20 -6.99 5.74
N ASN A 59 12.04 -7.56 6.02
CA ASN A 59 11.72 -8.14 7.32
C ASN A 59 12.63 -9.31 7.71
N LYS A 60 13.20 -10.04 6.75
CA LYS A 60 14.14 -11.13 7.02
C LYS A 60 15.46 -10.66 7.64
N CYS A 61 15.79 -9.38 7.50
CA CYS A 61 16.96 -8.78 8.13
C CYS A 61 16.59 -7.83 9.27
N HIS A 62 15.56 -7.00 9.09
CA HIS A 62 15.21 -5.93 10.01
C HIS A 62 14.07 -6.28 10.98
N GLY A 63 13.57 -7.51 10.97
CA GLY A 63 12.43 -7.93 11.80
C GLY A 63 11.09 -7.50 11.22
N ASP A 64 9.99 -8.03 11.74
CA ASP A 64 8.66 -7.87 11.13
C ASP A 64 8.13 -6.44 11.21
N LYS A 65 8.62 -5.66 12.19
CA LYS A 65 8.27 -4.26 12.42
C LYS A 65 9.48 -3.33 12.41
N GLY A 66 10.62 -3.77 11.88
CA GLY A 66 11.82 -2.94 11.78
C GLY A 66 12.62 -2.82 13.09
N GLU A 67 12.46 -3.76 14.02
CA GLU A 67 13.14 -3.82 15.32
C GLU A 67 14.64 -4.12 15.21
N GLY A 68 15.11 -4.60 14.06
CA GLY A 68 16.47 -5.10 13.85
C GLY A 68 16.63 -6.55 14.31
N ALA A 69 17.60 -7.27 13.74
CA ALA A 69 17.85 -8.66 14.08
C ALA A 69 19.31 -9.08 13.85
N ILE A 70 19.68 -10.20 14.46
CA ILE A 70 20.89 -10.93 14.06
C ILE A 70 20.57 -11.69 12.77
N ILE A 71 21.28 -11.37 11.71
CA ILE A 71 21.12 -12.01 10.39
C ILE A 71 21.84 -13.35 10.36
N ALA A 72 23.07 -13.39 10.89
CA ALA A 72 23.89 -14.59 10.87
C ALA A 72 24.97 -14.58 11.96
N HIS A 73 25.34 -15.79 12.41
CA HIS A 73 26.58 -16.05 13.10
C HIS A 73 27.57 -16.71 12.14
N TYR A 74 28.82 -16.29 12.17
CA TYR A 74 29.85 -16.83 11.29
C TYR A 74 31.23 -16.73 11.93
N LYS A 75 32.16 -17.53 11.42
CA LYS A 75 33.55 -17.54 11.88
C LYS A 75 34.46 -16.92 10.84
N HIS A 76 35.29 -15.96 11.24
CA HIS A 76 36.30 -15.37 10.37
C HIS A 76 37.67 -15.48 11.02
N LYS A 77 38.61 -16.18 10.39
CA LYS A 77 39.98 -16.43 10.90
C LYS A 77 39.98 -16.99 12.33
N GLY A 78 39.10 -17.95 12.59
CA GLY A 78 39.00 -18.59 13.91
C GLY A 78 38.22 -17.79 14.96
N VAL A 79 37.78 -16.56 14.66
CA VAL A 79 37.04 -15.71 15.60
C VAL A 79 35.55 -15.72 15.25
N GLU A 80 34.70 -15.99 16.25
CA GLU A 80 33.24 -15.89 16.10
C GLU A 80 32.80 -14.44 15.89
N LYS A 81 31.89 -14.24 14.95
CA LYS A 81 31.35 -12.95 14.54
C LYS A 81 29.84 -13.08 14.36
N SER A 82 29.16 -11.94 14.39
CA SER A 82 27.73 -11.84 14.11
C SER A 82 27.47 -10.66 13.18
N LEU A 83 26.55 -10.88 12.26
CA LEU A 83 26.05 -9.86 11.34
C LEU A 83 24.70 -9.36 11.85
N HIS A 84 24.59 -8.06 12.06
CA HIS A 84 23.41 -7.43 12.65
C HIS A 84 22.80 -6.45 11.66
N ALA A 85 21.47 -6.48 11.53
CA ALA A 85 20.71 -5.40 10.93
C ALA A 85 20.21 -4.45 12.04
N PRO A 86 20.37 -3.13 11.87
CA PRO A 86 19.91 -2.17 12.87
C PRO A 86 18.38 -2.08 12.92
N ARG A 87 17.88 -1.55 14.04
CA ARG A 87 16.51 -1.03 14.17
C ARG A 87 16.29 0.13 13.19
N ILE A 88 15.16 0.12 12.48
CA ILE A 88 14.81 1.10 11.43
C ILE A 88 13.43 1.74 11.62
N ASN A 89 12.67 1.32 12.65
CA ASN A 89 11.42 1.97 13.07
C ASN A 89 11.64 3.08 14.12
N ASN A 90 12.85 3.64 14.20
CA ASN A 90 13.25 4.71 15.13
C ASN A 90 14.30 5.70 14.56
N ILE A 91 14.34 5.88 13.24
CA ILE A 91 15.24 6.78 12.50
C ILE A 91 14.44 7.78 11.65
N GLU A 92 15.03 8.93 11.36
CA GLU A 92 14.40 9.93 10.50
C GLU A 92 14.21 9.44 9.07
N PHE A 93 13.16 9.91 8.39
CA PHE A 93 12.86 9.57 6.99
C PHE A 93 14.05 9.81 6.05
N SER A 94 14.80 10.90 6.24
CA SER A 94 15.98 11.21 5.43
C SER A 94 17.10 10.15 5.58
N ALA A 95 17.30 9.63 6.78
CA ALA A 95 18.25 8.56 7.04
C ALA A 95 17.77 7.23 6.43
N PHE A 96 16.47 6.96 6.51
CA PHE A 96 15.82 5.79 5.91
C PHE A 96 15.99 5.78 4.38
N THR A 97 15.64 6.87 3.70
CA THR A 97 15.80 7.03 2.25
C THR A 97 17.26 6.93 1.81
N LYS A 98 18.18 7.53 2.57
CA LYS A 98 19.62 7.42 2.28
C LYS A 98 20.10 5.97 2.36
N ALA A 99 19.63 5.19 3.34
CA ALA A 99 20.02 3.79 3.52
C ALA A 99 19.57 2.90 2.35
N LEU A 100 18.37 3.12 1.82
CA LEU A 100 17.85 2.35 0.65
C LEU A 100 18.59 2.68 -0.65
N ASN A 101 19.22 3.85 -0.73
CA ASN A 101 19.94 4.34 -1.91
C ASN A 101 21.46 4.22 -1.80
N THR A 102 21.99 3.70 -0.68
CA THR A 102 23.43 3.57 -0.46
C THR A 102 23.79 2.13 -0.14
N GLN A 103 24.75 1.55 -0.87
CA GLN A 103 25.26 0.22 -0.53
C GLN A 103 26.00 0.27 0.81
N LYS A 104 25.51 -0.50 1.79
CA LYS A 104 26.16 -0.65 3.10
C LYS A 104 26.17 -2.11 3.55
N GLY A 105 27.36 -2.67 3.67
CA GLY A 105 27.53 -4.07 4.08
C GLY A 105 26.84 -5.02 3.10
N VAL A 106 25.93 -5.85 3.62
CA VAL A 106 25.17 -6.82 2.81
C VAL A 106 23.80 -6.31 2.37
N MET A 107 23.41 -5.10 2.76
CA MET A 107 22.09 -4.55 2.43
C MET A 107 22.03 -4.27 0.91
N PRO A 108 21.04 -4.82 0.18
CA PRO A 108 20.93 -4.62 -1.25
C PRO A 108 20.38 -3.22 -1.58
N ILE A 109 20.59 -2.78 -2.82
CA ILE A 109 19.92 -1.62 -3.39
C ILE A 109 18.66 -2.11 -4.13
N TYR A 110 17.52 -1.53 -3.81
CA TYR A 110 16.22 -2.00 -4.32
C TYR A 110 15.70 -1.22 -5.55
N TYR A 111 16.26 -0.04 -5.84
CA TYR A 111 15.78 0.85 -6.91
C TYR A 111 14.27 1.13 -6.80
N LEU A 112 13.86 1.59 -5.62
CA LEU A 112 12.48 1.95 -5.30
C LEU A 112 12.21 3.42 -5.66
N THR A 113 10.96 3.75 -5.99
CA THR A 113 10.54 5.15 -6.15
C THR A 113 10.38 5.84 -4.79
N ASP A 114 10.32 7.18 -4.78
CA ASP A 114 10.11 7.93 -3.54
C ASP A 114 8.77 7.60 -2.87
N GLU A 115 7.73 7.30 -3.66
CA GLU A 115 6.43 6.85 -3.16
C GLU A 115 6.51 5.46 -2.51
N GLU A 116 7.24 4.53 -3.12
CA GLU A 116 7.47 3.19 -2.55
C GLU A 116 8.24 3.27 -1.23
N ILE A 117 9.29 4.09 -1.19
CA ILE A 117 10.08 4.34 0.04
C ILE A 117 9.19 4.94 1.12
N THR A 118 8.36 5.92 0.75
CA THR A 118 7.40 6.55 1.66
C THR A 118 6.39 5.53 2.20
N ALA A 119 5.86 4.65 1.35
CA ALA A 119 4.90 3.63 1.77
C ALA A 119 5.50 2.66 2.80
N ILE A 120 6.72 2.17 2.56
CA ILE A 120 7.44 1.30 3.52
C ILE A 120 7.67 2.04 4.84
N TYR A 121 8.14 3.30 4.78
CA TYR A 121 8.37 4.09 5.99
C TYR A 121 7.07 4.29 6.77
N MET A 122 5.96 4.63 6.11
CA MET A 122 4.68 4.80 6.79
C MET A 122 4.20 3.50 7.45
N TYR A 123 4.38 2.35 6.80
CA TYR A 123 4.08 1.04 7.38
C TYR A 123 4.86 0.77 8.69
N LEU A 124 6.14 1.16 8.76
CA LEU A 124 6.98 0.91 9.94
C LEU A 124 6.69 1.85 11.12
N TYR A 125 6.15 3.05 10.88
CA TYR A 125 5.93 4.09 11.92
C TYR A 125 4.48 4.28 12.31
N ARG A 126 3.52 3.75 11.53
CA ARG A 126 2.10 3.67 11.88
C ARG A 126 1.66 2.20 11.96
N PRO A 127 2.10 1.47 13.01
CA PRO A 127 1.76 0.05 13.17
C PRO A 127 0.26 -0.17 13.41
#